data_AF-T1C5D7-F1
#
_entry.id   AF-T1C5D7-F1
#
_cell.length_a   1.000
_cell.length_b   1.000
_cell.length_c   1.000
_cell.angle_alpha   90.00
_cell.angle_beta   90.00
_cell.angle_gamma   90.00
#
_symmetry.space_group_name_H-M   'P 1'
#
loop_
_entity.id
_entity.type
_entity.pdbx_description
1 polymer ?
#
loop_
_entity_poly.entity_id
_entity_poly.type
_entity_poly.pdbx_seq_one_letter_code
_entity_poly.pdbx_strand_id
1 'polypeptide(L)'
;MIVVDNFSQDRSADFFEEQKRAGHNILVIRNPGNQCYPVSINQGAKAGESPVIGLLNNDIIVAPGWDKPLVEALMEDRVPVASPAGLEHFPDKELEDILFYRWRYINRRVWDGNQGKNLEKKISYVPRI
;
A
#
# COMPACT_ATOMS: atom_id res chain seq x y z
N MET A 1 -0.50 13.63 -2.61
CA MET A 1 -0.03 12.42 -1.89
C MET A 1 1.01 12.82 -0.87
N ILE A 2 0.97 12.25 0.33
CA ILE A 2 1.98 12.50 1.37
C ILE A 2 2.79 11.22 1.54
N VAL A 3 4.10 11.32 1.43
CA VAL A 3 5.04 10.22 1.60
C VAL A 3 5.90 10.53 2.82
N VAL A 4 5.86 9.67 3.82
CA VAL A 4 6.74 9.76 4.99
C VAL A 4 7.85 8.73 4.82
N ASP A 5 9.03 9.20 4.43
CA ASP A 5 10.23 8.38 4.39
C ASP A 5 10.74 8.16 5.82
N ASN A 6 10.56 6.94 6.32
CA ASN A 6 10.87 6.59 7.70
C ASN A 6 12.30 6.02 7.83
N PHE A 7 13.29 6.79 7.33
CA PHE A 7 14.71 6.43 7.30
C PHE A 7 15.04 5.25 6.38
N SER A 8 14.57 5.31 5.13
CA SER A 8 14.98 4.36 4.11
C SER A 8 16.48 4.53 3.80
N GLN A 9 17.19 3.40 3.65
CA GLN A 9 18.61 3.40 3.28
C GLN A 9 18.84 3.28 1.77
N ASP A 10 17.78 3.06 1.01
CA ASP A 10 17.80 3.02 -0.45
C ASP A 10 17.42 4.39 -1.04
N ARG A 11 17.17 4.43 -2.34
CA ARG A 11 16.81 5.65 -3.06
C ARG A 11 15.30 5.96 -3.02
N SER A 12 14.52 5.35 -2.12
CA SER A 12 13.06 5.54 -2.05
C SER A 12 12.68 7.02 -1.91
N ALA A 13 13.33 7.73 -0.98
CA ALA A 13 13.05 9.15 -0.76
C ALA A 13 13.42 10.01 -1.98
N ASP A 14 14.50 9.68 -2.67
CA ASP A 14 14.96 10.41 -3.85
C ASP A 14 14.01 10.22 -5.02
N PHE A 15 13.50 9.00 -5.21
CA PHE A 15 12.49 8.70 -6.23
C PHE A 15 11.26 9.60 -6.08
N PHE A 16 10.70 9.73 -4.88
CA PHE A 16 9.51 10.57 -4.67
C PHE A 16 9.80 12.08 -4.80
N GLU A 17 11.00 12.53 -4.44
CA GLU A 17 11.42 13.92 -4.71
C GLU A 17 11.57 14.18 -6.21
N GLU A 18 12.07 13.21 -6.99
CA GLU A 18 12.12 13.30 -8.45
C GLU A 18 10.70 13.37 -9.05
N GLN A 19 9.75 12.57 -8.55
CA GLN A 19 8.34 12.65 -8.97
C GLN A 19 7.73 14.02 -8.66
N LYS A 20 8.03 14.58 -7.48
CA LYS A 20 7.62 15.95 -7.13
C LYS A 20 8.19 16.98 -8.12
N ARG A 21 9.48 16.88 -8.47
CA ARG A 21 10.13 17.75 -9.48
C ARG A 21 9.52 17.59 -10.87
N ALA A 22 9.03 16.39 -11.21
CA ALA A 22 8.31 16.11 -12.45
C ALA A 22 6.88 16.71 -12.48
N GLY A 23 6.44 17.38 -11.41
CA GLY A 23 5.16 18.10 -11.35
C GLY A 23 4.04 17.33 -10.66
N HIS A 24 4.30 16.16 -10.07
CA HIS A 24 3.29 15.46 -9.29
C HIS A 24 3.05 16.17 -7.95
N ASN A 25 1.79 16.22 -7.51
CA ASN A 25 1.40 16.80 -6.23
C ASN A 25 1.77 15.85 -5.06
N ILE A 26 3.03 15.87 -4.67
CA ILE A 26 3.62 15.01 -3.65
C ILE A 26 4.31 15.87 -2.59
N LEU A 27 4.01 15.59 -1.32
CA LEU A 27 4.77 16.07 -0.17
C LEU A 27 5.61 14.92 0.38
N VAL A 28 6.92 15.10 0.46
CA VAL A 28 7.86 14.14 1.04
C VAL A 28 8.32 14.66 2.41
N ILE A 29 8.14 13.86 3.45
CA ILE A 29 8.62 14.11 4.81
C ILE A 29 9.71 13.08 5.10
N ARG A 30 10.94 13.52 5.37
CA ARG A 30 12.08 12.63 5.67
C ARG A 30 12.37 12.59 7.16
N ASN A 31 12.27 11.42 7.77
CA ASN A 31 12.64 11.23 9.17
C ASN A 31 14.17 11.01 9.29
N PRO A 32 14.83 11.60 10.30
CA PRO A 32 16.27 11.43 10.53
C PRO A 32 16.65 10.03 11.06
N GLY A 33 15.66 9.20 11.38
CA GLY A 33 15.80 7.85 11.91
C GLY A 33 14.44 7.14 11.90
N ASN A 34 14.43 5.81 12.03
CA ASN A 34 13.19 5.04 12.04
C ASN A 34 12.37 5.37 13.30
N GLN A 35 11.26 6.09 13.11
CA GLN A 35 10.37 6.57 14.17
C GLN A 35 9.26 5.58 14.55
N CYS A 36 9.28 4.36 14.00
CA CYS A 36 8.18 3.39 14.00
C CYS A 36 6.92 3.83 13.22
N TYR A 37 6.08 2.85 12.88
CA TYR A 37 4.96 3.03 11.95
C TYR A 37 3.90 4.04 12.43
N PRO A 38 3.36 3.96 13.67
CA PRO A 38 2.33 4.89 14.14
C PRO A 38 2.78 6.35 14.15
N VAL A 39 4.04 6.61 14.48
CA VAL A 39 4.58 7.99 14.48
C VAL A 39 4.60 8.54 13.06
N SER A 40 5.09 7.74 12.10
CA SER A 40 5.16 8.12 10.69
C SER A 40 3.77 8.37 10.10
N ILE A 41 2.79 7.51 10.41
CA ILE A 41 1.40 7.69 9.98
C ILE A 41 0.82 8.99 10.55
N ASN A 42 1.00 9.25 11.85
CA ASN A 42 0.48 10.46 12.48
C ASN A 42 1.14 11.75 11.94
N GLN A 43 2.42 11.71 11.58
CA GLN A 43 3.09 12.82 10.90
C GLN A 43 2.45 13.10 9.54
N GLY A 44 2.22 12.05 8.73
CA GLY A 44 1.59 12.18 7.43
C GLY A 44 0.15 12.70 7.54
N ALA A 45 -0.65 12.15 8.45
CA ALA A 45 -2.03 12.57 8.69
C ALA A 45 -2.13 14.06 9.08
N LYS A 46 -1.23 14.54 9.95
CA LYS A 46 -1.19 15.95 10.39
C LYS A 46 -0.79 16.93 9.27
N ALA A 47 -0.07 16.45 8.27
CA ALA A 47 0.36 17.28 7.14
C ALA A 47 -0.71 17.37 6.03
N GLY A 48 -1.77 16.56 6.11
CA GLY A 48 -2.89 16.60 5.17
C GLY A 48 -4.02 17.51 5.63
N GLU A 49 -4.73 18.07 4.66
CA GLU A 49 -5.89 18.96 4.90
C GLU A 49 -7.19 18.42 4.27
N SER A 50 -7.13 17.22 3.69
CA SER A 50 -8.28 16.61 3.02
C SER A 50 -9.32 16.09 4.04
N PRO A 51 -10.62 16.10 3.70
CA PRO A 51 -11.68 15.60 4.58
C PRO A 51 -11.59 14.09 4.83
N VAL A 52 -10.92 13.36 3.92
CA VAL A 52 -10.68 11.92 4.03
C VAL A 52 -9.16 11.67 4.05
N ILE A 53 -8.72 10.83 4.98
CA ILE A 53 -7.33 10.37 5.08
C ILE A 53 -7.27 8.90 4.65
N GLY A 54 -6.54 8.61 3.57
CA GLY A 54 -6.23 7.26 3.14
C GLY A 54 -4.86 6.81 3.67
N LEU A 55 -4.84 5.67 4.37
CA LEU A 55 -3.60 5.03 4.82
C LEU A 55 -3.25 3.89 3.85
N LEU A 56 -2.12 4.03 3.16
CA LEU A 56 -1.68 3.08 2.14
C LEU A 56 -0.25 2.62 2.45
N ASN A 57 -0.01 1.31 2.33
CA ASN A 57 1.35 0.79 2.28
C ASN A 57 1.97 1.08 0.90
N ASN A 58 3.29 1.12 0.83
CA ASN A 58 4.04 1.41 -0.40
C ASN A 58 4.18 0.20 -1.35
N ASP A 59 3.66 -0.96 -0.97
CA ASP A 59 3.76 -2.24 -1.69
C ASP A 59 2.42 -2.76 -2.22
N ILE A 60 1.42 -1.89 -2.31
CA ILE A 60 0.08 -2.24 -2.80
C ILE A 60 -0.09 -1.90 -4.28
N ILE A 61 -0.96 -2.65 -4.96
CA ILE A 61 -1.50 -2.30 -6.27
C ILE A 61 -3.01 -2.34 -6.16
N VAL A 62 -3.66 -1.36 -6.79
CA VAL A 62 -5.10 -1.15 -6.70
C VAL A 62 -5.73 -1.17 -8.09
N ALA A 63 -6.98 -1.62 -8.17
CA ALA A 63 -7.74 -1.56 -9.41
C ALA A 63 -8.21 -0.11 -9.69
N PRO A 64 -8.46 0.26 -10.96
CA PRO A 64 -9.07 1.56 -11.26
C PRO A 64 -10.38 1.78 -10.50
N GLY A 65 -10.52 2.92 -9.81
CA GLY A 65 -11.73 3.28 -9.06
C GLY A 65 -11.97 2.51 -7.76
N TRP A 66 -10.98 1.80 -7.23
CA TRP A 66 -11.07 1.02 -5.99
C TRP A 66 -11.53 1.81 -4.76
N ASP A 67 -11.19 3.10 -4.70
CA ASP A 67 -11.39 4.00 -3.57
C ASP A 67 -12.76 4.67 -3.60
N LYS A 68 -13.35 4.85 -4.79
CA LYS A 68 -14.62 5.55 -5.00
C LYS A 68 -15.72 5.15 -4.00
N PRO A 69 -16.09 3.87 -3.84
CA PRO A 69 -17.15 3.50 -2.89
C PRO A 69 -16.80 3.78 -1.42
N LEU A 70 -15.51 3.72 -1.07
CA LEU A 70 -15.03 4.01 0.28
C LEU A 70 -15.14 5.51 0.57
N VAL A 71 -14.66 6.34 -0.35
CA VAL A 71 -14.70 7.81 -0.24
C VAL A 71 -16.13 8.31 -0.23
N GLU A 72 -17.01 7.77 -1.10
CA GLU A 72 -18.44 8.12 -1.10
C GLU A 72 -19.10 7.81 0.25
N ALA A 73 -18.84 6.62 0.84
CA ALA A 73 -19.41 6.26 2.14
C ALA A 73 -18.92 7.16 3.29
N LEU A 74 -17.66 7.59 3.26
CA LEU A 74 -17.08 8.51 4.25
C LEU A 74 -17.62 9.93 4.08
N MET A 75 -17.70 10.43 2.85
CA MET A 75 -18.17 11.80 2.55
C MET A 75 -19.68 11.97 2.80
N GLU A 76 -20.46 10.91 2.65
CA GLU A 76 -21.89 10.88 2.99
C GLU A 76 -22.16 10.61 4.48
N ASP A 77 -21.10 10.54 5.31
CA ASP A 77 -21.17 10.26 6.75
C ASP A 77 -21.92 8.95 7.08
N ARG A 78 -21.89 7.98 6.18
CA ARG A 78 -22.52 6.66 6.39
C ARG A 78 -21.75 5.82 7.39
N VAL A 79 -20.42 5.99 7.42
CA VAL A 79 -19.50 5.30 8.33
C VAL A 79 -18.33 6.23 8.68
N PRO A 80 -17.75 6.11 9.89
CA PRO A 80 -16.60 6.92 10.28
C PRO A 80 -15.26 6.37 9.74
N VAL A 81 -15.23 5.09 9.37
CA VAL A 81 -14.04 4.39 8.85
C VAL A 81 -14.49 3.38 7.80
N ALA A 82 -13.76 3.31 6.69
CA ALA A 82 -13.96 2.33 5.63
C ALA A 82 -12.62 1.69 5.27
N SER A 83 -12.63 0.39 5.00
CA SER A 83 -11.46 -0.35 4.53
C SER A 83 -11.86 -1.21 3.35
N PRO A 84 -11.05 -1.27 2.27
CA PRO A 84 -11.27 -2.28 1.25
C PRO A 84 -11.07 -3.66 1.87
N ALA A 85 -11.86 -4.64 1.42
CA ALA A 85 -11.58 -6.03 1.74
C ALA A 85 -10.28 -6.44 1.03
N GLY A 86 -9.31 -6.94 1.81
CA GLY A 86 -8.10 -7.55 1.27
C GLY A 86 -8.44 -8.83 0.49
N LEU A 87 -7.44 -9.46 -0.13
CA LEU A 87 -7.61 -10.74 -0.84
C LEU A 87 -7.77 -11.95 0.10
N GLU A 88 -7.86 -11.70 1.40
CA GLU A 88 -7.82 -12.70 2.48
C GLU A 88 -9.01 -12.48 3.42
N HIS A 89 -9.51 -13.58 3.99
CA HIS A 89 -10.62 -13.59 4.96
C HIS A 89 -11.97 -13.14 4.39
N PHE A 90 -12.28 -13.55 3.16
CA PHE A 90 -13.65 -13.38 2.66
C PHE A 90 -14.59 -14.33 3.41
N PRO A 91 -15.86 -13.95 3.64
CA PRO A 91 -16.86 -14.85 4.21
C PRO A 91 -17.08 -16.10 3.35
N ASP A 92 -16.81 -15.99 2.04
CA ASP A 92 -16.91 -17.06 1.06
C ASP A 92 -15.51 -17.46 0.57
N LYS A 93 -15.13 -18.71 0.87
CA LYS A 93 -13.85 -19.30 0.49
C LYS A 93 -13.69 -19.42 -1.03
N GLU A 94 -14.76 -19.67 -1.77
CA GLU A 94 -14.68 -19.83 -3.23
C GLU A 94 -14.33 -18.49 -3.89
N LEU A 95 -14.95 -17.41 -3.41
CA LEU A 95 -14.62 -16.05 -3.83
C LEU A 95 -13.18 -15.68 -3.47
N GLU A 96 -12.73 -16.02 -2.25
CA GLU A 96 -11.33 -15.82 -1.83
C GLU A 96 -10.35 -16.51 -2.78
N ASP A 97 -10.59 -17.80 -3.07
CA ASP A 97 -9.74 -18.59 -3.96
C ASP A 97 -9.67 -17.96 -5.36
N ILE A 98 -10.83 -17.58 -5.94
CA ILE A 98 -10.88 -16.93 -7.27
C ILE A 98 -10.05 -15.64 -7.29
N LEU A 99 -10.23 -14.77 -6.30
CA LEU A 99 -9.52 -13.49 -6.23
C LEU A 99 -8.02 -13.70 -6.01
N PHE A 100 -7.65 -14.64 -5.14
CA PHE A 100 -6.25 -15.01 -4.88
C PHE A 100 -5.55 -15.54 -6.15
N TYR A 101 -6.19 -16.43 -6.91
CA TYR A 101 -5.61 -16.97 -8.14
C TYR A 101 -5.54 -15.93 -9.27
N ARG A 102 -6.52 -15.02 -9.39
CA ARG A 102 -6.45 -13.90 -10.34
C ARG A 102 -5.28 -12.97 -10.01
N TRP A 103 -5.09 -12.64 -8.74
CA TRP A 103 -3.97 -11.82 -8.28
C TRP A 103 -2.61 -12.47 -8.54
N ARG A 104 -2.53 -13.80 -8.39
CA ARG A 104 -1.33 -14.58 -8.74
C ARG A 104 -0.98 -14.47 -10.23
N TYR A 105 -1.97 -14.53 -11.11
CA TYR A 105 -1.77 -14.40 -12.56
C TYR A 105 -1.21 -13.01 -12.91
N ILE A 106 -1.80 -11.96 -12.33
CA ILE A 106 -1.35 -10.56 -12.52
C ILE A 106 0.10 -10.38 -12.07
N ASN A 107 0.48 -10.95 -10.93
CA ASN A 107 1.86 -10.86 -10.41
C ASN A 107 2.87 -11.76 -11.13
N ARG A 108 2.46 -12.56 -12.13
CA ARG A 108 3.28 -13.60 -12.79
C ARG A 108 4.06 -14.48 -11.80
N ARG A 109 3.60 -14.60 -10.56
CA ARG A 109 4.30 -15.38 -9.52
C ARG A 109 4.01 -16.85 -9.73
N VAL A 110 5.05 -17.63 -10.03
CA VAL A 110 4.99 -19.10 -10.09
C VAL A 110 4.98 -19.64 -8.66
N TRP A 111 3.81 -19.64 -8.02
CA TRP A 111 3.63 -20.25 -6.70
C TRP A 111 3.71 -21.79 -6.79
N ASP A 112 4.44 -22.38 -5.86
CA ASP A 112 4.64 -23.82 -5.74
C ASP A 112 3.62 -24.39 -4.75
N GLY A 113 3.08 -25.60 -4.99
CA GLY A 113 2.19 -26.26 -4.02
C GLY A 113 2.84 -26.52 -2.67
N ASN A 114 4.18 -26.55 -2.62
CA ASN A 114 4.96 -26.69 -1.41
C ASN A 114 5.23 -25.32 -0.76
N GLN A 115 4.66 -25.10 0.43
CA GLN A 115 4.83 -23.84 1.18
C GLN A 115 6.30 -23.53 1.53
N GLY A 116 7.12 -24.54 1.83
CA GLY A 116 8.54 -24.36 2.14
C GLY A 116 9.31 -23.75 0.97
N LYS A 117 9.04 -24.21 -0.25
CA LYS A 117 9.64 -23.64 -1.47
C LYS A 117 9.21 -22.21 -1.74
N ASN A 118 7.97 -21.86 -1.42
CA ASN A 118 7.50 -20.47 -1.52
C ASN A 118 8.19 -19.55 -0.51
N LEU A 119 8.42 -20.05 0.71
CA LEU A 119 9.16 -19.34 1.76
C LEU A 119 10.63 -19.14 1.37
N GLU A 120 11.31 -20.18 0.89
CA GLU A 120 12.69 -20.09 0.39
C GLU A 120 12.81 -19.09 -0.76
N LYS A 121 11.88 -19.10 -1.72
CA LYS A 121 11.84 -18.11 -2.81
C LYS A 121 11.63 -16.68 -2.29
N LYS A 122 10.81 -16.48 -1.24
CA LYS A 122 10.61 -15.16 -0.62
C LYS A 122 11.86 -14.67 0.12
N ILE A 123 12.55 -15.57 0.83
CA ILE A 123 13.76 -15.26 1.61
C ILE A 123 14.97 -14.99 0.69
N SER A 124 15.08 -15.74 -0.40
CA SER A 124 16.20 -15.65 -1.35
C SER A 124 16.00 -14.61 -2.46
N TYR A 125 14.85 -13.94 -2.51
CA TYR A 125 14.58 -12.93 -3.53
C TYR A 125 15.39 -11.65 -3.27
N VAL A 126 16.41 -11.44 -4.09
CA VAL A 126 17.09 -10.15 -4.22
C VAL A 126 16.46 -9.40 -5.39
N PRO A 127 15.82 -8.24 -5.17
CA PRO A 127 15.25 -7.47 -6.27
C PRO A 127 16.36 -7.09 -7.24
N ARG A 128 16.19 -7.40 -8.53
CA ARG A 128 17.00 -6.74 -9.57
C ARG A 128 16.37 -5.39 -9.81
N ILE A 129 17.10 -4.34 -9.44
CA ILE A 129 16.82 -2.95 -9.78
C ILE A 129 17.14 -2.75 -11.26
#